data_AF-A9WKP6-F1
#
_entry.id   AF-A9WKP6-F1
#
_cell.length_a   1.000
_cell.length_b   1.000
_cell.length_c   1.000
_cell.angle_alpha   90.00
_cell.angle_beta   90.00
_cell.angle_gamma   90.00
#
_symmetry.space_group_name_H-M   'P 1'
#
loop_
_entity.id
_entity.type
_entity.pdbx_description
1 polymer ?
#
loop_
_entity_poly.entity_id
_entity_poly.type
_entity_poly.pdbx_seq_one_letter_code
_entity_poly.pdbx_strand_id
1 'polypeptide(L)'
;MYNLDLIATRRSLAMSQLNLRVDEQTNARLQNLAERTGRSKSFYATDALKQYLDEHEDFFLAKDALEEFTQSNDEIVLHEEVDWDSLGE
;
A
#
# COMPACT_ATOMS: atom_id res chain seq x y z
N MET A 1 -37.05 16.48 18.32
CA MET A 1 -36.15 17.34 17.55
C MET A 1 -34.73 16.86 17.80
N TYR A 2 -34.28 15.85 17.05
CA TYR A 2 -32.86 15.52 16.87
C TYR A 2 -32.69 15.23 15.39
N ASN A 3 -31.66 15.84 14.84
CA ASN A 3 -31.59 16.25 13.44
C ASN A 3 -31.48 15.09 12.46
N LEU A 4 -32.18 15.31 11.35
CA LEU A 4 -31.84 14.82 10.02
C LEU A 4 -30.35 15.05 9.80
N ASP A 5 -29.60 13.97 9.66
CA ASP A 5 -28.67 13.85 8.56
C ASP A 5 -28.51 12.36 8.31
N LEU A 6 -29.35 11.91 7.37
CA LEU A 6 -29.08 10.79 6.50
C LEU A 6 -27.57 10.58 6.39
N ILE A 7 -27.14 9.34 6.56
CA ILE A 7 -25.80 8.82 6.27
C ILE A 7 -25.54 9.01 4.77
N ALA A 8 -25.39 10.27 4.39
CA ALA A 8 -24.99 10.82 3.13
C ALA A 8 -23.49 10.99 3.24
N THR A 9 -22.78 9.89 3.39
CA THR A 9 -21.40 9.84 2.93
C THR A 9 -21.23 8.50 2.26
N ARG A 10 -21.84 8.42 1.08
CA ARG A 10 -21.23 7.80 -0.09
C ARG A 10 -19.74 8.12 0.00
N ARG A 11 -18.95 7.18 0.53
CA ARG A 11 -17.51 7.28 0.71
C ARG A 11 -17.00 7.70 -0.66
N SER A 12 -16.66 8.98 -0.79
CA SER A 12 -15.95 9.48 -1.95
C SER A 12 -14.81 8.50 -2.16
N LEU A 13 -14.74 7.87 -3.33
CA LEU A 13 -13.49 7.29 -3.81
C LEU A 13 -12.57 8.50 -3.98
N ALA A 14 -11.99 8.95 -2.87
CA ALA A 14 -11.23 10.17 -2.81
C ALA A 14 -9.94 9.89 -3.57
N MET A 15 -9.91 10.29 -4.84
CA MET A 15 -8.70 10.24 -5.65
C MET A 15 -7.71 11.25 -5.06
N SER A 16 -6.62 10.74 -4.49
CA SER A 16 -5.50 11.55 -4.03
C SER A 16 -4.50 11.77 -5.17
N GLN A 17 -3.87 12.94 -5.18
CA GLN A 17 -2.85 13.29 -6.18
C GLN A 17 -1.46 13.13 -5.57
N LEU A 18 -0.60 12.38 -6.26
CA LEU A 18 0.82 12.20 -5.92
C LEU A 18 1.69 12.87 -6.98
N ASN A 19 2.62 13.73 -6.55
CA ASN A 19 3.65 14.28 -7.43
C ASN A 19 4.95 13.51 -7.22
N LEU A 20 5.52 12.98 -8.30
CA LEU A 20 6.71 12.14 -8.28
C LEU A 20 7.82 12.75 -9.15
N ARG A 21 9.05 12.71 -8.63
CA ARG A 21 10.25 13.03 -9.40
C ARG A 21 10.88 11.73 -9.86
N VAL A 22 11.22 11.68 -11.14
CA VAL A 22 11.91 10.56 -11.77
C VAL A 22 13.10 11.10 -12.55
N ASP A 23 14.09 10.25 -12.77
CA ASP A 23 15.21 10.57 -13.65
C ASP A 23 14.74 10.67 -15.12
N GLU A 24 15.59 11.28 -15.96
CA GLU A 24 15.27 11.54 -17.36
C GLU A 24 15.03 10.26 -18.16
N GLN A 25 15.79 9.18 -17.86
CA GLN A 25 15.64 7.90 -18.55
C GLN A 25 14.28 7.28 -18.27
N THR A 26 13.83 7.32 -17.01
CA THR A 26 12.50 6.83 -16.61
C THR A 26 11.39 7.66 -17.27
N ASN A 27 11.49 9.00 -17.27
CA ASN A 27 10.51 9.85 -17.95
C ASN A 27 10.43 9.55 -19.45
N ALA A 28 11.57 9.36 -20.12
CA ALA A 28 11.62 9.00 -21.55
C ALA A 28 10.97 7.64 -21.83
N ARG A 29 11.19 6.63 -20.96
CA ARG A 29 10.52 5.32 -21.09
C ARG A 29 9.01 5.43 -20.96
N LEU A 30 8.52 6.18 -19.97
CA LEU A 30 7.08 6.42 -19.78
C LEU A 30 6.48 7.18 -20.97
N GLN A 31 7.19 8.17 -21.51
CA GLN A 31 6.77 8.93 -22.69
C GLN A 31 6.62 8.01 -23.92
N ASN A 32 7.60 7.13 -24.17
CA ASN A 32 7.53 6.19 -25.29
C ASN A 32 6.35 5.22 -25.18
N LEU A 33 6.09 4.69 -23.98
CA LEU A 33 4.92 3.83 -23.72
C LEU A 33 3.61 4.58 -23.97
N ALA A 34 3.51 5.82 -23.48
CA ALA A 34 2.34 6.66 -23.68
C ALA A 34 2.05 6.87 -25.18
N GLU A 35 3.06 7.26 -25.96
CA GLU A 35 2.95 7.49 -27.40
C GLU A 35 2.53 6.24 -28.18
N ARG A 36 3.08 5.07 -27.82
CA ARG A 36 2.81 3.81 -28.53
C ARG A 36 1.42 3.23 -28.26
N THR A 37 0.82 3.58 -27.13
CA THR A 37 -0.41 2.92 -26.63
C THR A 37 -1.61 3.85 -26.54
N GLY A 38 -1.40 5.16 -26.68
CA GLY A 38 -2.44 6.18 -26.54
C GLY A 38 -2.89 6.42 -25.10
N ARG A 39 -2.11 5.98 -24.10
CA ARG A 39 -2.38 6.21 -22.67
C ARG A 39 -1.47 7.31 -22.12
N SER A 40 -1.81 7.88 -20.96
CA SER A 40 -0.98 8.91 -20.33
C SER A 40 0.23 8.30 -19.63
N LYS A 41 1.29 9.10 -19.42
CA LYS A 41 2.42 8.71 -18.56
C LYS A 41 1.98 8.38 -17.13
N SER A 42 1.03 9.16 -16.61
CA SER A 42 0.47 8.96 -15.27
C SER A 42 -0.23 7.60 -15.14
N PHE A 43 -0.88 7.10 -16.18
CA PHE A 43 -1.48 5.76 -16.17
C PHE A 43 -0.42 4.70 -15.87
N TYR A 44 0.69 4.71 -16.61
CA TYR A 44 1.78 3.74 -16.42
C TYR A 44 2.52 3.91 -15.10
N ALA A 45 2.75 5.16 -14.66
CA ALA A 45 3.38 5.41 -13.37
C ALA A 45 2.50 4.90 -12.21
N THR A 46 1.18 5.15 -12.27
CA THR A 46 0.24 4.64 -11.27
C THR A 46 0.11 3.13 -11.31
N ASP A 47 0.08 2.53 -12.50
CA ASP A 47 -0.03 1.08 -12.67
C ASP A 47 1.22 0.35 -12.14
N ALA A 48 2.41 0.85 -12.46
CA ALA A 48 3.67 0.32 -11.93
C ALA A 48 3.77 0.48 -10.40
N LEU A 49 3.31 1.62 -9.85
CA LEU A 49 3.28 1.82 -8.41
C LEU A 49 2.34 0.83 -7.71
N LYS A 50 1.17 0.54 -8.29
CA LYS A 50 0.25 -0.46 -7.75
C LYS A 50 0.87 -1.85 -7.74
N GLN A 51 1.44 -2.28 -8.86
CA GLN A 51 2.10 -3.58 -8.96
C GLN A 51 3.24 -3.72 -7.94
N TYR A 52 4.05 -2.66 -7.77
CA TYR A 52 5.11 -2.66 -6.76
C TYR A 52 4.56 -2.81 -5.34
N LEU A 53 3.46 -2.12 -5.00
CA LEU A 53 2.84 -2.25 -3.69
C LEU A 53 2.25 -3.65 -3.49
N ASP A 54 1.50 -4.17 -4.48
CA ASP A 54 0.91 -5.50 -4.40
C ASP A 54 1.97 -6.61 -4.19
N GLU A 55 3.17 -6.43 -4.74
CA GLU A 55 4.30 -7.37 -4.57
C GLU A 55 5.06 -7.21 -3.25
N HIS A 56 5.07 -6.01 -2.65
CA HIS A 56 5.96 -5.68 -1.54
C HIS A 56 5.26 -5.26 -0.23
N GLU A 57 3.95 -5.05 -0.22
CA GLU A 57 3.23 -4.58 0.97
C GLU A 57 3.41 -5.53 2.15
N ASP A 58 3.26 -6.84 1.93
CA ASP A 58 3.48 -7.87 2.97
C ASP A 58 4.90 -7.81 3.55
N PHE A 59 5.90 -7.58 2.70
CA PHE A 59 7.29 -7.47 3.15
C PHE A 59 7.48 -6.25 4.05
N PHE A 60 6.89 -5.11 3.71
CA PHE A 60 6.99 -3.91 4.54
C PHE A 60 6.27 -4.09 5.87
N LEU A 61 5.07 -4.68 5.87
CA LEU A 61 4.33 -4.97 7.10
C LEU A 61 5.11 -5.93 8.02
N ALA A 62 5.69 -6.99 7.46
CA ALA A 62 6.49 -7.94 8.23
C ALA A 62 7.79 -7.30 8.77
N LYS A 63 8.44 -6.46 7.96
CA LYS A 63 9.63 -5.72 8.37
C LYS A 63 9.31 -4.76 9.51
N ASP A 64 8.23 -3.99 9.39
CA ASP A 64 7.82 -3.02 10.40
C ASP A 64 7.41 -3.73 11.70
N ALA A 65 6.65 -4.84 11.61
CA ALA A 65 6.30 -5.66 12.77
C ALA A 65 7.55 -6.23 13.48
N LEU A 66 8.56 -6.66 12.72
CA LEU A 66 9.83 -7.12 13.28
C LEU A 66 10.61 -5.98 13.96
N GLU A 67 10.65 -4.79 13.35
CA GLU A 67 11.28 -3.61 13.95
C GLU A 67 10.59 -3.19 15.25
N GLU A 68 9.26 -3.23 15.29
CA GLU A 68 8.47 -2.97 16.50
C GLU A 68 8.76 -4.01 17.59
N PHE A 69 8.69 -5.30 17.25
CA PHE A 69 9.01 -6.40 18.17
C PHE A 69 10.43 -6.30 18.75
N THR A 70 11.41 -5.94 17.92
CA THR A 70 12.81 -5.77 18.37
C THR A 70 12.94 -4.63 19.39
N GLN A 71 12.03 -3.66 19.37
CA GLN A 71 12.02 -2.52 20.28
C GLN A 71 11.14 -2.74 21.53
N SER A 72 10.18 -3.66 21.48
CA SER A 72 9.21 -3.88 22.57
C SER A 72 9.77 -4.67 23.76
N ASN A 73 10.93 -5.33 23.60
CA ASN A 73 11.53 -6.22 24.60
C ASN A 73 10.63 -7.42 24.96
N ASP A 74 9.76 -7.82 24.02
CA ASP A 74 8.88 -8.99 24.13
C ASP A 74 9.68 -10.30 24.02
N GLU A 75 9.11 -11.38 24.56
CA GLU A 75 9.72 -12.70 24.52
C GLU A 75 9.54 -13.36 23.14
N ILE A 76 10.61 -13.95 22.60
CA ILE A 76 10.55 -14.74 21.37
C ILE A 76 10.04 -16.13 21.72
N VAL A 77 8.94 -16.54 21.09
CA VAL A 77 8.40 -17.90 21.20
C VAL A 77 8.72 -18.68 19.92
N LEU A 78 9.23 -19.90 20.06
CA LEU A 78 9.47 -20.78 18.92
C LEU A 78 8.14 -21.29 18.35
N HIS A 79 8.05 -21.46 17.03
CA HIS A 79 6.82 -21.86 16.35
C HIS A 79 6.20 -23.16 16.92
N GLU A 80 7.03 -24.10 17.35
CA GLU A 80 6.60 -25.39 17.94
C GLU A 80 6.05 -25.27 19.37
N GLU A 81 6.36 -24.17 20.06
CA GLU A 81 5.93 -23.87 21.42
C GLU A 81 4.67 -22.99 21.44
N VAL A 82 4.20 -22.53 20.27
CA VAL A 82 3.00 -21.72 20.15
C VAL A 82 1.77 -22.58 20.50
N ASP A 83 1.12 -22.24 21.61
CA ASP A 83 -0.18 -22.81 21.98
C ASP A 83 -1.30 -22.14 21.16
N TRP A 84 -1.56 -22.68 19.97
CA TRP A 84 -2.59 -22.16 19.06
C TRP A 84 -4.00 -22.18 19.65
N ASP A 85 -4.30 -23.15 20.53
CA ASP A 85 -5.61 -23.27 21.18
C ASP A 85 -5.84 -22.15 22.20
N SER A 86 -4.77 -21.49 22.67
CA SER A 86 -4.83 -20.37 23.61
C SER A 86 -5.08 -19.00 22.97
N LEU A 87 -4.93 -18.87 21.64
CA LEU A 87 -4.96 -17.58 20.94
C LEU A 87 -6.37 -17.07 20.55
N GLY A 88 -7.43 -17.86 20.79
CA GLY A 88 -8.83 -17.46 20.56
C GLY A 88 -9.29 -17.48 19.09
N GLU A 89 -10.61 -17.67 18.89
CA GLU A 89 -11.27 -17.67 17.56
C GLU A 89 -11.36 -16.28 16.91
#